data_AF-A0AAD4QYZ9-F1
#
_entry.id   AF-A0AAD4QYZ9-F1
#
_cell.length_a   1.000
_cell.length_b   1.000
_cell.length_c   1.000
_cell.angle_alpha   90.00
_cell.angle_beta   90.00
_cell.angle_gamma   90.00
#
_symmetry.space_group_name_H-M   'P 1'
#
loop_
_entity.id
_entity.type
_entity.pdbx_description
1 polymer ?
#
loop_
_entity_poly.entity_id
_entity_poly.type
_entity_poly.pdbx_seq_one_letter_code
_entity_poly.pdbx_strand_id
1 'polypeptide(L)'
;MFPAFVAIIFLLPLFSASEATSCYETHIVSGRTVIKGNYTYCSLIPSAYHEGQLMSGSQFGLGPENDLVHAYKSIFDTGDDGYQILSICIYERYDFQRSGPIKPVPVEFSFRCVCNFDLCNTFQTFSAYLGSLRAQSLENYAKELAEEALFP
;
A
#
# COMPACT_ATOMS: atom_id res chain seq x y z
N MET A 1 -12.63 61.85 -12.35
CA MET A 1 -12.98 60.73 -13.24
C MET A 1 -11.93 59.64 -13.03
N PHE A 2 -12.25 58.62 -12.24
CA PHE A 2 -11.35 57.50 -11.93
C PHE A 2 -11.60 56.36 -12.92
N PRO A 3 -10.58 55.78 -13.58
CA PRO A 3 -10.78 54.53 -14.29
C PRO A 3 -10.72 53.38 -13.28
N ALA A 4 -11.79 52.59 -13.22
CA ALA A 4 -11.84 51.35 -12.46
C ALA A 4 -10.95 50.31 -13.15
N PHE A 5 -9.80 50.00 -12.55
CA PHE A 5 -9.03 48.80 -12.88
C PHE A 5 -9.77 47.59 -12.30
N VAL A 6 -10.41 46.80 -13.18
CA VAL A 6 -10.97 45.50 -12.83
C VAL A 6 -9.81 44.50 -12.84
N ALA A 7 -9.26 44.20 -11.67
CA ALA A 7 -8.32 43.12 -11.48
C ALA A 7 -9.08 41.78 -11.48
N ILE A 8 -9.00 41.04 -12.59
CA ILE A 8 -9.52 39.67 -12.67
C ILE A 8 -8.49 38.75 -12.00
N ILE A 9 -8.75 38.39 -10.74
CA ILE A 9 -8.02 37.36 -10.01
C ILE A 9 -8.44 36.01 -10.61
N PHE A 10 -7.58 35.43 -11.46
CA PHE A 10 -7.71 34.04 -11.90
C PHE A 10 -7.42 33.12 -10.69
N LEU A 11 -8.47 32.72 -9.99
CA LEU A 11 -8.44 31.58 -9.06
C LEU A 11 -8.30 30.31 -9.90
N LEU A 12 -7.07 29.94 -10.25
CA LEU A 12 -6.74 28.59 -10.70
C LEU A 12 -6.94 27.65 -9.50
N PRO A 13 -7.91 26.73 -9.50
CA PRO A 13 -7.93 25.67 -8.51
C PRO A 13 -6.64 24.87 -8.68
N LEU A 14 -5.79 24.90 -7.65
CA LEU A 14 -4.72 23.94 -7.45
C LEU A 14 -5.39 22.57 -7.27
N PHE A 15 -5.72 21.91 -8.38
CA PHE A 15 -6.00 20.49 -8.36
C PHE A 15 -4.68 19.81 -7.99
N SER A 16 -4.47 19.56 -6.70
CA SER A 16 -3.50 18.55 -6.28
C SER A 16 -3.94 17.25 -6.92
N ALA A 17 -3.29 16.88 -8.02
CA ALA A 17 -3.35 15.53 -8.51
C ALA A 17 -2.78 14.67 -7.38
N SER A 18 -3.67 14.01 -6.63
CA SER A 18 -3.27 12.91 -5.76
C SER A 18 -2.65 11.88 -6.69
N GLU A 19 -1.31 11.86 -6.77
CA GLU A 19 -0.61 10.85 -7.54
C GLU A 19 -1.03 9.49 -6.98
N ALA A 20 -1.66 8.69 -7.84
CA ALA A 20 -2.15 7.41 -7.44
C ALA A 20 -0.98 6.44 -7.27
N THR A 21 -1.02 5.61 -6.23
CA THR A 21 0.10 4.78 -5.82
C THR A 21 0.43 3.74 -6.89
N SER A 22 1.70 3.66 -7.28
CA SER A 22 2.21 2.63 -8.19
C SER A 22 2.45 1.34 -7.41
N CYS A 23 1.94 0.21 -7.88
CA CYS A 23 2.08 -1.08 -7.19
C CYS A 23 2.64 -2.16 -8.12
N TYR A 24 3.23 -3.21 -7.56
CA TYR A 24 3.45 -4.44 -8.30
C TYR A 24 2.18 -5.27 -8.37
N GLU A 25 1.89 -5.85 -9.53
CA GLU A 25 0.84 -6.84 -9.72
C GLU A 25 1.43 -8.17 -10.20
N THR A 26 0.98 -9.27 -9.59
CA THR A 26 1.35 -10.62 -10.00
C THR A 26 0.27 -11.19 -10.91
N HIS A 27 0.65 -11.52 -12.14
CA HIS A 27 -0.18 -12.21 -13.12
C HIS A 27 0.31 -13.64 -13.32
N ILE A 28 -0.63 -14.56 -13.49
CA ILE A 28 -0.35 -15.99 -13.69
C ILE A 28 0.52 -16.24 -14.94
N VAL A 29 0.34 -15.44 -16.00
CA VAL A 29 0.96 -15.68 -17.31
C VAL A 29 2.19 -14.81 -17.55
N SER A 30 2.10 -13.51 -17.25
CA SER A 30 3.17 -12.53 -17.54
C SER A 30 4.14 -12.32 -16.38
N GLY A 31 3.94 -13.01 -15.25
CA GLY A 31 4.76 -12.81 -14.06
C GLY A 31 4.40 -11.50 -13.36
N ARG A 32 5.40 -10.66 -13.07
CA ARG A 32 5.21 -9.43 -12.28
C ARG A 32 5.28 -8.19 -13.15
N THR A 33 4.31 -7.29 -13.01
CA THR A 33 4.25 -6.00 -13.71
C THR A 33 4.11 -4.86 -12.71
N VAL A 34 4.36 -3.63 -13.16
CA VAL A 34 4.03 -2.43 -12.39
C VAL A 34 2.72 -1.88 -12.93
N ILE A 35 1.76 -1.70 -12.03
CA ILE A 35 0.47 -1.07 -12.31
C ILE A 35 0.45 0.35 -11.75
N LYS A 36 -0.16 1.23 -12.55
CA LYS A 36 -0.51 2.60 -12.17
C LYS A 36 -2.01 2.75 -12.44
N GLY A 37 -2.75 3.19 -11.45
CA GLY A 37 -4.22 3.22 -11.51
C GLY A 37 -4.77 3.89 -10.27
N ASN A 38 -6.07 3.86 -10.05
CA ASN A 38 -6.73 4.51 -8.91
C ASN A 38 -6.56 3.72 -7.60
N TYR A 39 -5.35 3.24 -7.32
CA TYR A 39 -5.03 2.48 -6.12
C TYR A 39 -4.56 3.42 -5.02
N THR A 40 -5.08 3.22 -3.82
CA THR A 40 -4.71 3.97 -2.62
C THR A 40 -3.60 3.27 -1.84
N TYR A 41 -3.53 1.95 -1.94
CA TYR A 41 -2.53 1.14 -1.23
C TYR A 41 -2.00 0.03 -2.14
N CYS A 42 -0.82 -0.49 -1.81
CA CYS A 42 -0.35 -1.74 -2.37
C CYS A 42 -0.47 -2.87 -1.34
N SER A 43 -0.69 -4.09 -1.85
CA SER A 43 -0.79 -5.28 -1.04
C SER A 43 0.20 -6.36 -1.45
N LEU A 44 0.62 -7.15 -0.46
CA LEU A 44 1.44 -8.34 -0.58
C LEU A 44 0.81 -9.47 0.23
N ILE A 45 0.52 -10.59 -0.43
CA ILE A 45 0.41 -11.90 0.20
C ILE A 45 1.77 -12.57 0.02
N PRO A 46 2.55 -12.79 1.09
CA PRO A 46 3.89 -13.33 0.95
C PRO A 46 3.83 -14.82 0.56
N SER A 47 4.79 -15.26 -0.25
CA SER A 47 5.00 -16.68 -0.49
C SER A 47 5.38 -17.38 0.81
N ALA A 48 4.81 -18.55 1.06
CA ALA A 48 5.05 -19.33 2.27
C ALA A 48 5.17 -20.82 1.95
N TYR A 49 5.90 -21.57 2.77
CA TYR A 49 5.89 -23.03 2.70
C TYR A 49 4.78 -23.58 3.57
N HIS A 50 3.90 -24.39 2.99
CA HIS A 50 2.88 -25.14 3.69
C HIS A 50 3.03 -26.61 3.34
N GLU A 51 3.20 -27.47 4.35
CA GLU A 51 3.38 -28.93 4.16
C GLU A 51 4.48 -29.32 3.14
N GLY A 52 5.55 -28.53 3.10
CA GLY A 52 6.68 -28.75 2.18
C GLY A 52 6.45 -28.24 0.75
N GLN A 53 5.27 -27.70 0.44
CA GLN A 53 4.97 -27.06 -0.83
C GLN A 53 5.12 -25.54 -0.73
N LEU A 54 5.78 -24.92 -1.71
CA LEU A 54 5.82 -23.47 -1.82
C LEU A 54 4.48 -22.96 -2.35
N MET A 55 3.76 -22.21 -1.51
CA MET A 55 2.60 -21.45 -1.90
C MET A 55 3.08 -20.14 -2.52
N SER A 56 2.70 -19.89 -3.77
CA SER A 56 3.02 -18.64 -4.46
C SER A 56 2.36 -17.47 -3.73
N GLY A 57 3.16 -16.43 -3.47
CA GLY A 57 2.63 -15.15 -3.00
C GLY A 57 1.92 -14.40 -4.13
N SER A 58 1.31 -13.28 -3.78
CA SER A 58 0.65 -12.38 -4.71
C SER A 58 0.91 -10.93 -4.33
N GLN A 59 0.96 -10.07 -5.34
CA GLN A 59 1.13 -8.63 -5.21
C GLN A 59 0.03 -7.98 -6.03
N PHE A 60 -0.62 -6.94 -5.50
CA PHE A 60 -1.72 -6.25 -6.18
C PHE A 60 -1.98 -4.87 -5.56
N GLY A 61 -2.64 -3.98 -6.32
CA GLY A 61 -3.10 -2.68 -5.83
C GLY A 61 -4.48 -2.78 -5.16
N LEU A 62 -4.70 -1.96 -4.13
CA LEU A 62 -5.98 -1.83 -3.43
C LEU A 62 -6.60 -0.48 -3.73
N GLY A 63 -7.81 -0.51 -4.25
CA GLY A 63 -8.66 0.62 -4.57
C GLY A 63 -10.07 0.40 -4.03
N PRO A 64 -10.91 1.45 -4.02
CA PRO A 64 -12.28 1.37 -3.53
C PRO A 64 -13.14 0.34 -4.28
N GLU A 65 -12.75 -0.05 -5.50
CA GLU A 65 -13.43 -1.05 -6.30
C GLU A 65 -13.12 -2.51 -5.90
N ASN A 66 -12.02 -2.79 -5.23
CA ASN A 66 -11.56 -4.16 -4.99
C ASN A 66 -11.25 -4.51 -3.52
N ASP A 67 -11.26 -3.52 -2.62
CA ASP A 67 -11.08 -3.76 -1.17
C ASP A 67 -11.75 -2.66 -0.33
N LEU A 68 -11.88 -2.92 0.97
CA LEU A 68 -12.38 -2.00 1.99
C LEU A 68 -11.31 -0.94 2.37
N VAL A 69 -10.91 -0.12 1.40
CA VAL A 69 -9.83 0.88 1.56
C VAL A 69 -10.01 1.80 2.78
N HIS A 70 -11.26 2.09 3.15
CA HIS A 70 -11.59 2.91 4.31
C HIS A 70 -11.15 2.29 5.65
N ALA A 71 -11.09 0.96 5.75
CA ALA A 71 -10.65 0.27 6.96
C ALA A 71 -9.14 0.47 7.21
N TYR A 72 -8.35 0.54 6.14
CA TYR A 72 -6.91 0.83 6.26
C TYR A 72 -6.65 2.31 6.53
N LYS A 73 -7.48 3.19 5.97
CA LYS A 73 -7.32 4.64 6.10
C LYS A 73 -7.21 5.09 7.55
N SER A 74 -8.10 4.65 8.44
CA SER A 74 -8.03 5.05 9.85
C SER A 74 -6.73 4.65 10.53
N ILE A 75 -6.13 3.54 10.10
CA ILE A 75 -4.86 3.06 10.66
C ILE A 75 -3.71 3.88 10.08
N PHE A 76 -3.64 4.08 8.76
CA PHE A 76 -2.59 4.90 8.16
C PHE A 76 -2.65 6.38 8.55
N ASP A 77 -3.85 6.90 8.84
CA ASP A 77 -4.05 8.24 9.39
C ASP A 77 -3.68 8.31 10.89
N THR A 78 -3.44 7.17 11.55
CA THR A 78 -2.94 7.14 12.93
C THR A 78 -1.45 7.44 12.92
N GLY A 79 -1.11 8.71 13.13
CA GLY A 79 0.25 9.23 13.20
C GLY A 79 0.27 10.68 13.65
N ASP A 80 1.44 11.16 14.05
CA ASP A 80 1.75 12.57 14.28
C ASP A 80 3.14 12.90 13.68
N ASP A 81 3.64 14.11 13.94
CA ASP A 81 4.94 14.56 13.40
C ASP A 81 6.13 13.67 13.86
N GLY A 82 5.96 12.85 14.90
CA GLY A 82 6.99 11.96 15.46
C GLY A 82 6.85 10.48 15.09
N TYR A 83 5.73 10.05 14.50
CA TYR A 83 5.59 8.67 14.01
C TYR A 83 4.52 8.50 12.93
N GLN A 84 4.78 7.57 12.02
CA GLN A 84 3.84 7.18 10.96
C GLN A 84 3.81 5.67 10.78
N ILE A 85 2.64 5.13 10.46
CA ILE A 85 2.47 3.72 10.13
C ILE A 85 2.79 3.53 8.63
N LEU A 86 3.85 2.79 8.33
CA LEU A 86 4.27 2.54 6.94
C LEU A 86 3.61 1.29 6.33
N SER A 87 3.23 0.34 7.17
CA SER A 87 2.68 -0.94 6.74
C SER A 87 1.85 -1.60 7.83
N ILE A 88 0.85 -2.37 7.41
CA ILE A 88 -0.02 -3.17 8.26
C ILE A 88 -0.01 -4.59 7.72
N CYS A 89 0.32 -5.58 8.54
CA CYS A 89 0.20 -6.99 8.16
C CYS A 89 -0.90 -7.66 8.98
N ILE A 90 -1.85 -8.28 8.28
CA ILE A 90 -3.06 -8.89 8.83
C ILE A 90 -2.95 -10.40 8.64
N TYR A 91 -3.20 -11.16 9.71
CA TYR A 91 -3.38 -12.60 9.63
C TYR A 91 -4.87 -12.90 9.47
N GLU A 92 -5.24 -13.41 8.31
CA GLU A 92 -6.62 -13.62 7.92
C GLU A 92 -6.96 -15.10 7.94
N ARG A 93 -8.16 -15.40 8.44
CA ARG A 93 -8.80 -16.72 8.34
C ARG A 93 -10.01 -16.58 7.42
N TYR A 94 -9.99 -17.31 6.31
CA TYR A 94 -11.07 -17.37 5.36
C TYR A 94 -11.96 -18.57 5.67
N ASP A 95 -13.21 -18.28 6.03
CA ASP A 95 -14.26 -19.28 6.26
C ASP A 95 -15.25 -19.23 5.10
N PHE A 96 -15.04 -20.11 4.11
CA PHE A 96 -15.88 -20.16 2.93
C PHE A 96 -17.19 -20.89 3.27
N GLN A 97 -18.24 -20.11 3.49
CA GLN A 97 -19.58 -20.66 3.75
C GLN A 97 -20.11 -21.44 2.55
N ARG A 98 -20.78 -22.55 2.86
CA ARG A 98 -21.41 -23.45 1.88
C ARG A 98 -22.51 -22.72 1.11
N SER A 99 -22.39 -22.65 -0.22
CA SER A 99 -23.54 -22.43 -1.10
C SER A 99 -23.70 -23.64 -2.04
N GLY A 100 -24.66 -24.52 -1.74
CA GLY A 100 -25.02 -25.66 -2.58
C GLY A 100 -24.34 -27.01 -2.26
N PRO A 101 -24.45 -28.02 -3.16
CA PRO A 101 -24.10 -29.42 -2.90
C PRO A 101 -22.59 -29.74 -2.97
N ILE A 102 -21.72 -28.72 -2.98
CA ILE A 102 -20.27 -28.88 -3.18
C ILE A 102 -19.59 -29.31 -1.87
N LYS A 103 -18.49 -30.07 -2.01
CA LYS A 103 -17.64 -30.52 -0.89
C LYS A 103 -17.19 -29.31 -0.04
N PRO A 104 -17.03 -29.49 1.28
CA PRO A 104 -16.53 -28.43 2.15
C PRO A 104 -15.18 -27.93 1.64
N VAL A 105 -15.08 -26.61 1.43
CA VAL A 105 -13.81 -25.94 1.18
C VAL A 105 -13.10 -25.85 2.53
N PRO A 106 -11.83 -26.27 2.62
CA PRO A 106 -11.08 -26.15 3.87
C PRO A 106 -10.95 -24.68 4.28
N VAL A 107 -10.84 -24.43 5.59
CA VAL A 107 -10.50 -23.10 6.11
C VAL A 107 -9.11 -22.74 5.59
N GLU A 108 -9.00 -21.56 5.00
CA GLU A 108 -7.72 -21.05 4.50
C GLU A 108 -7.18 -19.95 5.43
N PHE A 109 -5.87 -19.89 5.55
CA PHE A 109 -5.17 -18.86 6.30
C PHE A 109 -4.22 -18.12 5.38
N SER A 110 -4.16 -16.80 5.52
CA SER A 110 -3.26 -15.96 4.74
C SER A 110 -2.67 -14.84 5.59
N PHE A 111 -1.43 -14.48 5.31
CA PHE A 111 -0.90 -13.19 5.73
C PHE A 111 -1.07 -12.21 4.58
N ARG A 112 -1.65 -11.04 4.85
CA ARG A 112 -1.72 -9.93 3.88
C ARG A 112 -1.08 -8.70 4.49
N CYS A 113 -0.05 -8.17 3.85
CA CYS A 113 0.52 -6.87 4.19
C CYS A 113 -0.02 -5.80 3.24
N VAL A 114 -0.23 -4.60 3.78
CA VAL A 114 -0.75 -3.42 3.08
C VAL A 114 0.17 -2.25 3.40
N CYS A 115 0.48 -1.42 2.42
CA CYS A 115 1.33 -0.25 2.56
C CYS A 115 0.87 0.89 1.64
N ASN A 116 1.22 2.13 1.99
CA ASN A 116 0.66 3.35 1.41
C ASN A 116 1.68 4.20 0.63
N PHE A 117 2.70 3.57 0.05
CA PHE A 117 3.73 4.25 -0.72
C PHE A 117 4.11 3.47 -1.98
N ASP A 118 4.72 4.16 -2.94
CA ASP A 118 5.01 3.60 -4.26
C ASP A 118 5.88 2.35 -4.18
N LEU A 119 5.43 1.32 -4.89
CA LEU A 119 6.11 0.04 -5.10
C LEU A 119 6.49 -0.67 -3.79
N CYS A 120 5.82 -0.31 -2.69
CA CYS A 120 6.11 -0.82 -1.36
C CYS A 120 5.95 -2.35 -1.26
N ASN A 121 5.11 -2.93 -2.11
CA ASN A 121 4.89 -4.37 -2.18
C ASN A 121 5.92 -5.11 -3.05
N THR A 122 7.13 -4.58 -3.27
CA THR A 122 8.14 -5.17 -4.18
C THR A 122 8.62 -6.58 -3.79
N PHE A 123 8.75 -6.86 -2.49
CA PHE A 123 9.27 -8.14 -2.02
C PHE A 123 8.16 -9.20 -1.99
N GLN A 124 8.49 -10.44 -2.34
CA GLN A 124 7.53 -11.55 -2.41
C GLN A 124 7.49 -12.41 -1.14
N THR A 125 8.50 -12.32 -0.29
CA THR A 125 8.57 -13.07 0.98
C THR A 125 8.34 -12.14 2.16
N PHE A 126 7.79 -12.69 3.25
CA PHE A 126 7.51 -11.91 4.45
C PHE A 126 8.79 -11.31 5.07
N SER A 127 9.85 -12.11 5.18
CA SER A 127 11.12 -11.67 5.76
C SER A 127 11.79 -10.57 4.94
N ALA A 128 11.77 -10.67 3.61
CA ALA A 128 12.36 -9.64 2.76
C ALA A 128 11.54 -8.34 2.79
N TYR A 129 10.21 -8.46 2.84
CA TYR A 129 9.31 -7.32 3.00
C TYR A 129 9.58 -6.56 4.30
N LEU A 130 9.59 -7.25 5.45
CA LEU A 130 9.91 -6.62 6.74
C LEU A 130 11.33 -6.02 6.78
N GLY A 131 12.30 -6.71 6.18
CA GLY A 131 13.67 -6.21 6.06
C GLY A 131 13.72 -4.88 5.30
N SER A 132 12.92 -4.73 4.25
CA SER A 132 12.87 -3.51 3.45
C SER A 132 12.25 -2.34 4.17
N LEU A 133 11.17 -2.54 4.93
CA LEU A 133 10.56 -1.51 5.74
C LEU A 133 11.53 -0.98 6.79
N ARG A 134 12.30 -1.89 7.40
CA ARG A 134 13.33 -1.51 8.37
C ARG A 134 14.45 -0.71 7.72
N ALA A 135 14.93 -1.13 6.55
CA ALA A 135 15.97 -0.42 5.83
C ALA A 135 15.52 1.00 5.43
N GLN A 136 14.29 1.13 4.93
CA GLN A 136 13.71 2.41 4.54
C GLN A 136 13.50 3.34 5.74
N SER A 137 13.07 2.81 6.89
CA SER A 137 12.97 3.59 8.12
C SER A 137 14.32 4.16 8.57
N LEU A 138 15.39 3.37 8.46
CA LEU A 138 16.75 3.85 8.77
C LEU A 138 17.24 4.92 7.79
N GLU A 139 16.92 4.77 6.51
CA GLU A 139 17.26 5.75 5.48
C GLU A 139 16.54 7.09 5.71
N ASN A 140 15.24 7.05 6.04
CA ASN A 140 14.47 8.25 6.35
C ASN A 140 15.03 8.96 7.59
N TYR A 141 15.33 8.22 8.66
CA TYR A 141 15.96 8.76 9.86
C TYR A 141 17.32 9.41 9.57
N ALA A 142 18.13 8.79 8.71
CA ALA A 142 19.43 9.36 8.32
C ALA A 142 19.28 10.66 7.51
N LYS A 143 18.22 10.79 6.69
CA LYS A 143 17.93 12.01 5.94
C LYS A 143 17.49 13.15 6.86
N GLU A 144 16.59 12.87 7.80
CA GLU A 144 16.12 13.85 8.79
C GLU A 144 17.30 14.43 9.60
N LEU A 145 18.19 13.57 10.10
CA LEU A 145 19.41 14.01 10.79
C LEU A 145 20.32 14.88 9.93
N ALA A 146 20.41 14.59 8.63
CA ALA A 146 21.23 15.37 7.70
C ALA A 146 20.62 16.75 7.42
N GLU A 147 19.29 16.85 7.36
CA GLU A 147 18.56 18.12 7.20
C GLU A 147 18.68 19.01 8.45
N GLU A 148 18.53 18.45 9.65
CA GLU A 148 18.76 19.17 10.91
C GLU A 148 20.19 19.70 11.01
N ALA A 149 21.19 18.92 10.56
CA ALA A 149 22.58 19.35 10.54
C ALA A 149 22.86 20.49 9.55
N LEU A 150 21.99 20.72 8.56
CA LEU A 150 22.10 21.75 7.53
C LEU A 150 21.42 23.07 7.93
N PHE A 151 20.48 23.03 8.88
CA PHE A 151 19.74 24.21 9.38
C PHE A 151 19.70 24.24 10.93
N PRO A 152 20.85 24.53 11.59
CA PRO A 152 20.94 24.59 13.05
C PRO A 152 20.23 25.81 13.68
#